data_AF-A0A6N7E123-F1
#
_entry.id   AF-A0A6N7E123-F1
#
_cell.length_a   1.000
_cell.length_b   1.000
_cell.length_c   1.000
_cell.angle_alpha   90.00
_cell.angle_beta   90.00
_cell.angle_gamma   90.00
#
_symmetry.space_group_name_H-M   'P 1'
#
loop_
_entity.id
_entity.type
_entity.pdbx_description
1 polymer ?
#
loop_
_entity_poly.entity_id
_entity_poly.type
_entity_poly.pdbx_seq_one_letter_code
_entity_poly.pdbx_strand_id
1 'polypeptide(L)'
;MSDTQQRIKEQAYAAAYQDDEIDLFELWNGLVEEKKTIFVSFLSGLILAVGYIFMKSDEPILYQASATLQVQQIQMSTIKNLTSSSSVPYMPVESSQATVLLLSNLIPAEMKSASNFISISSTGEDKVKIQKNVEESIKIIEDRYREIFSRLKPLGYVEILPTTVIGGIKVLAQPVKPKKTLILAVAGVLGLILGVMIALVRKAYRNRQEQMETSVS
;
A
#
# COMPACT_ATOMS: atom_id res chain seq x y z
N MET A 1 -57.27 8.55 -29.12
CA MET A 1 -56.62 9.33 -28.04
C MET A 1 -56.05 10.57 -28.69
N SER A 2 -56.41 11.78 -28.26
CA SER A 2 -56.06 13.01 -28.99
C SER A 2 -54.60 13.43 -28.74
N ASP A 3 -53.91 13.89 -29.78
CA ASP A 3 -52.57 14.50 -29.72
C ASP A 3 -52.48 15.59 -28.63
N THR A 4 -53.57 16.31 -28.41
CA THR A 4 -53.69 17.35 -27.38
C THR A 4 -53.48 16.81 -25.96
N GLN A 5 -54.01 15.62 -25.66
CA GLN A 5 -53.85 14.98 -24.35
C GLN A 5 -52.41 14.48 -24.14
N GLN A 6 -51.76 14.01 -25.21
CA GLN A 6 -50.35 13.61 -25.18
C GLN A 6 -49.44 14.82 -24.95
N ARG A 7 -49.67 15.94 -25.63
CA ARG A 7 -48.86 17.17 -25.45
C ARG A 7 -49.01 17.80 -24.07
N ILE A 8 -50.21 17.76 -23.48
CA ILE A 8 -50.44 18.23 -22.11
C ILE A 8 -49.71 17.33 -21.09
N LYS A 9 -49.74 16.00 -21.29
CA LYS A 9 -48.96 15.08 -20.47
C LYS A 9 -47.46 15.30 -20.64
N GLU A 10 -46.94 15.39 -21.86
CA GLU A 10 -45.52 15.68 -22.11
C GLU A 10 -45.08 17.02 -21.52
N GLN A 11 -45.90 18.06 -21.60
CA GLN A 11 -45.62 19.35 -20.97
C GLN A 11 -45.65 19.27 -19.43
N ALA A 12 -46.58 18.50 -18.86
CA ALA A 12 -46.64 18.26 -17.42
C ALA A 12 -45.46 17.40 -16.91
N TYR A 13 -45.05 16.38 -17.67
CA TYR A 13 -43.86 15.57 -17.38
C TYR A 13 -42.59 16.42 -17.50
N ALA A 14 -42.44 17.26 -18.53
CA ALA A 14 -41.28 18.13 -18.68
C ALA A 14 -41.16 19.20 -17.59
N ALA A 15 -42.28 19.76 -17.13
CA ALA A 15 -42.30 20.73 -16.02
C ALA A 15 -41.95 20.08 -14.66
N ALA A 16 -42.37 18.84 -14.42
CA ALA A 16 -42.02 18.10 -13.21
C ALA A 16 -40.55 17.68 -13.14
N TYR A 17 -39.85 17.59 -14.28
CA TYR A 17 -38.42 17.27 -14.32
C TYR A 17 -37.50 18.49 -14.12
N GLN A 18 -37.99 19.72 -14.31
CA GLN A 18 -37.19 20.94 -14.08
C GLN A 18 -37.03 21.30 -12.59
N ASP A 19 -37.89 20.79 -11.72
CA ASP A 19 -37.87 21.07 -10.27
C ASP A 19 -36.92 20.13 -9.49
N ASP A 20 -36.33 19.15 -10.17
CA ASP A 20 -35.41 18.15 -9.60
C ASP A 20 -33.91 18.44 -9.91
N GLU A 21 -33.59 19.60 -10.52
CA GLU A 21 -32.19 20.02 -10.70
C GLU A 21 -31.57 20.36 -9.33
N ILE A 22 -30.71 19.47 -8.82
CA ILE A 22 -29.97 19.70 -7.58
C ILE A 22 -28.99 20.87 -7.80
N ASP A 23 -29.35 22.05 -7.30
CA ASP A 23 -28.52 23.24 -7.37
C ASP A 23 -27.27 23.11 -6.47
N LEU A 24 -26.12 22.89 -7.10
CA LEU A 24 -24.84 22.65 -6.40
C LEU A 24 -24.43 23.85 -5.52
N PHE A 25 -24.82 25.07 -5.92
CA PHE A 25 -24.55 26.28 -5.14
C PHE A 25 -25.39 26.35 -3.85
N GLU A 26 -26.61 25.83 -3.86
CA GLU A 26 -27.45 25.78 -2.67
C GLU A 26 -26.88 24.79 -1.64
N LEU A 27 -26.38 23.64 -2.12
CA LEU A 27 -25.64 22.69 -1.30
C LEU A 27 -24.38 23.33 -0.71
N TRP A 28 -23.60 24.05 -1.52
CA TRP A 28 -22.41 24.76 -1.07
C TRP A 28 -22.71 25.79 0.03
N ASN A 29 -23.68 26.68 -0.20
CA ASN A 29 -24.05 27.69 0.78
C ASN A 29 -24.54 27.04 2.08
N GLY A 30 -25.33 25.98 1.96
CA GLY A 30 -25.75 25.17 3.08
C GLY A 30 -24.62 24.55 3.89
N LEU A 31 -23.57 24.09 3.20
CA LEU A 31 -22.39 23.54 3.84
C LEU A 31 -21.56 24.63 4.55
N VAL A 32 -21.45 25.81 3.93
CA VAL A 32 -20.74 26.97 4.49
C VAL A 32 -21.45 27.52 5.73
N GLU A 33 -22.78 27.46 5.80
CA GLU A 33 -23.55 27.80 7.01
C GLU A 33 -23.19 26.90 8.19
N GLU A 34 -23.02 25.60 7.93
CA GLU A 34 -22.67 24.59 8.94
C GLU A 34 -21.15 24.40 9.12
N LYS A 35 -20.32 25.37 8.67
CA LYS A 35 -18.85 25.31 8.80
C LYS A 35 -18.35 25.01 10.21
N LYS A 36 -19.10 25.44 11.24
CA LYS A 36 -18.78 25.14 12.65
C LYS A 36 -18.95 23.65 12.96
N THR A 37 -20.00 23.01 12.45
CA THR A 37 -20.26 21.58 12.62
C THR A 37 -19.14 20.75 11.97
N ILE A 38 -18.72 21.14 10.76
CA ILE A 38 -17.60 20.53 10.05
C ILE A 38 -16.30 20.68 10.84
N PHE A 39 -16.01 21.90 11.33
CA PHE A 39 -14.80 22.19 12.09
C PHE A 39 -14.74 21.41 13.42
N VAL A 40 -15.85 21.31 14.14
CA VAL A 40 -15.91 20.54 15.40
C VAL A 40 -15.70 19.04 15.15
N SER A 41 -16.31 18.48 14.09
CA SER A 41 -16.11 17.07 13.70
C SER A 41 -14.67 16.78 13.28
N PHE A 42 -14.05 17.70 12.54
CA PHE A 42 -12.64 17.60 12.19
C PHE A 42 -11.75 17.63 13.44
N LEU A 43 -12.00 18.57 14.35
CA LEU A 43 -11.20 18.73 15.56
C LEU A 43 -11.36 17.53 16.51
N SER A 44 -12.57 17.00 16.66
CA SER A 44 -12.80 15.79 17.46
C SER A 44 -12.08 14.58 16.88
N GLY A 45 -12.09 14.41 15.55
CA GLY A 45 -11.33 13.38 14.85
C GLY A 45 -9.82 13.49 15.11
N LEU A 46 -9.26 14.72 15.07
CA LEU A 46 -7.85 14.95 15.41
C LEU A 46 -7.53 14.64 16.86
N ILE A 47 -8.38 15.06 17.81
CA ILE A 47 -8.20 14.78 19.25
C ILE A 47 -8.18 13.27 19.49
N LEU A 48 -9.10 12.52 18.88
CA LEU A 48 -9.14 11.06 18.98
C LEU A 48 -7.90 10.40 18.38
N ALA A 49 -7.41 10.87 17.22
CA ALA A 49 -6.17 10.36 16.65
C ALA A 49 -4.95 10.63 17.53
N VAL A 50 -4.86 11.83 18.11
CA VAL A 50 -3.79 12.15 19.07
C VAL A 50 -3.86 11.23 20.28
N GLY A 51 -5.05 11.04 20.86
CA GLY A 51 -5.26 10.10 21.96
C GLY A 51 -4.85 8.66 21.60
N TYR A 52 -5.19 8.21 20.39
CA TYR A 52 -4.78 6.90 19.87
C TYR A 52 -3.25 6.79 19.72
N ILE A 53 -2.59 7.81 19.19
CA ILE A 53 -1.12 7.85 19.07
C ILE A 53 -0.47 7.79 20.45
N PHE A 54 -0.99 8.52 21.44
CA PHE A 54 -0.50 8.45 22.82
C PHE A 54 -0.66 7.06 23.41
N MET A 55 -1.82 6.41 23.21
CA MET A 55 -2.04 5.04 23.68
C MET A 55 -1.15 4.00 23.00
N LYS A 56 -0.76 4.25 21.74
CA LYS A 56 0.19 3.43 20.97
C LYS A 56 1.64 3.90 21.10
N SER A 57 1.95 4.88 21.95
CA SER A 57 3.31 5.44 22.05
C SER A 57 4.31 4.51 22.71
N ASP A 58 3.84 3.45 23.39
CA ASP A 58 4.68 2.38 23.92
C ASP A 58 5.19 1.42 22.83
N GLU A 59 4.72 1.55 21.58
CA GLU A 59 5.31 0.78 20.47
C GLU A 59 6.76 1.23 20.21
N PRO A 60 7.71 0.28 20.17
CA PRO A 60 9.10 0.61 19.93
C PRO A 60 9.32 1.28 18.57
N ILE A 61 10.27 2.20 18.51
CA ILE A 61 10.70 2.83 17.26
C ILE A 61 11.53 1.82 16.48
N LEU A 62 10.95 1.31 15.39
CA LEU A 62 11.59 0.27 14.58
C LEU A 62 12.31 0.87 13.39
N TYR A 63 13.56 0.46 13.21
CA TYR A 63 14.39 0.72 12.05
C TYR A 63 14.41 -0.53 11.15
N GLN A 64 14.83 -0.35 9.89
CA GLN A 64 14.93 -1.43 8.92
C GLN A 64 16.30 -1.43 8.27
N ALA A 65 16.93 -2.61 8.23
CA ALA A 65 18.05 -2.91 7.37
C ALA A 65 17.55 -3.74 6.19
N SER A 66 18.06 -3.45 4.99
CA SER A 66 17.63 -4.14 3.77
C SER A 66 18.78 -4.32 2.80
N ALA A 67 18.73 -5.40 2.03
CA ALA A 67 19.65 -5.70 0.95
C ALA A 67 18.90 -6.39 -0.19
N THR A 68 19.38 -6.23 -1.41
CA THR A 68 18.88 -6.97 -2.57
C THR A 68 19.97 -7.89 -3.08
N LEU A 69 19.68 -9.18 -3.13
CA LEU A 69 20.57 -10.21 -3.60
C LEU A 69 20.18 -10.63 -5.02
N GLN A 70 21.15 -10.69 -5.92
CA GLN A 70 20.99 -11.33 -7.21
C GLN A 70 21.30 -12.82 -7.07
N VAL A 71 20.38 -13.66 -7.56
CA VAL A 71 20.52 -15.11 -7.56
C VAL A 71 21.59 -15.54 -8.56
N GLN A 72 22.44 -16.50 -8.15
CA GLN A 72 23.47 -17.09 -9.01
C GLN A 72 22.84 -17.72 -10.27
N GLN A 73 23.43 -17.45 -11.43
CA GLN A 73 23.02 -18.02 -12.71
C GLN A 73 24.06 -18.99 -13.25
N ILE A 74 23.57 -20.12 -13.75
CA ILE A 74 24.36 -21.24 -14.25
C ILE A 74 23.92 -21.66 -15.65
N GLN A 75 24.79 -22.38 -16.34
CA GLN A 75 24.54 -22.93 -17.68
C GLN A 75 25.22 -24.27 -17.87
N MET A 76 24.62 -25.16 -18.66
CA MET A 76 25.25 -26.44 -19.04
C MET A 76 26.34 -26.22 -20.12
N SER A 77 27.58 -26.56 -19.80
CA SER A 77 28.76 -26.39 -20.67
C SER A 77 28.72 -27.26 -21.93
N THR A 78 28.11 -28.45 -21.88
CA THR A 78 27.97 -29.34 -23.06
C THR A 78 27.19 -28.66 -24.19
N ILE A 79 26.27 -27.74 -23.88
CA ILE A 79 25.50 -27.02 -24.89
C ILE A 79 26.34 -25.92 -25.58
N LYS A 80 27.33 -25.34 -24.88
CA LYS A 80 28.22 -24.30 -25.43
C LYS A 80 28.99 -24.76 -26.68
N ASN A 81 29.33 -26.05 -26.76
CA ASN A 81 30.10 -26.62 -27.87
C ASN A 81 29.21 -27.16 -29.01
N LEU A 82 27.90 -27.36 -28.77
CA LEU A 82 26.99 -27.97 -29.75
C LEU A 82 26.13 -26.94 -30.50
N THR A 83 25.97 -25.72 -30.01
CA THR A 83 25.10 -24.71 -30.64
C THR A 83 25.86 -23.41 -30.91
N SER A 84 26.46 -23.28 -32.10
CA SER A 84 27.17 -22.05 -32.52
C SER A 84 26.25 -20.86 -32.85
N SER A 85 24.93 -21.00 -32.76
CA SER A 85 23.97 -19.98 -33.20
C SER A 85 22.72 -19.80 -32.32
N SER A 86 22.57 -20.56 -31.24
CA SER A 86 21.45 -20.39 -30.30
C SER A 86 21.99 -19.94 -28.95
N SER A 87 21.52 -18.79 -28.45
CA SER A 87 21.79 -18.34 -27.09
C SER A 87 21.38 -19.44 -26.12
N VAL A 88 22.34 -20.13 -25.52
CA VAL A 88 22.04 -21.14 -24.51
C VAL A 88 21.37 -20.42 -23.34
N PRO A 89 20.14 -20.77 -22.95
CA PRO A 89 19.46 -20.09 -21.85
C PRO A 89 20.25 -20.24 -20.55
N TYR A 90 20.40 -19.15 -19.83
CA TYR A 90 20.89 -19.16 -18.46
C TYR A 90 19.73 -19.45 -17.51
N MET A 91 20.00 -20.15 -16.42
CA MET A 91 18.99 -20.41 -15.38
C MET A 91 19.56 -20.13 -13.99
N PRO A 92 18.72 -19.71 -13.03
CA PRO A 92 19.17 -19.60 -11.66
C PRO A 92 19.56 -20.97 -11.11
N VAL A 93 20.57 -21.02 -10.25
CA VAL A 93 21.00 -22.25 -9.54
C VAL A 93 19.84 -22.84 -8.71
N GLU A 94 19.00 -21.96 -8.19
CA GLU A 94 17.74 -22.24 -7.52
C GLU A 94 16.84 -21.01 -7.70
N SER A 95 15.56 -21.20 -8.02
CA SER A 95 14.64 -20.05 -8.17
C SER A 95 14.56 -19.24 -6.87
N SER A 96 14.45 -17.91 -6.99
CA SER A 96 14.32 -17.04 -5.81
C SER A 96 13.10 -17.43 -4.95
N GLN A 97 12.00 -17.88 -5.56
CA GLN A 97 10.81 -18.34 -4.84
C GLN A 97 11.11 -19.58 -3.99
N ALA A 98 11.82 -20.56 -4.55
CA ALA A 98 12.23 -21.76 -3.81
C ALA A 98 13.17 -21.42 -2.65
N THR A 99 14.15 -20.53 -2.87
CA THR A 99 15.04 -20.08 -1.80
C THR A 99 14.26 -19.40 -0.67
N VAL A 100 13.32 -18.51 -1.00
CA VAL A 100 12.48 -17.85 0.00
C VAL A 100 11.66 -18.86 0.78
N LEU A 101 11.00 -19.81 0.11
CA LEU A 101 10.16 -20.82 0.76
C LEU A 101 10.96 -21.74 1.70
N LEU A 102 12.15 -22.14 1.29
CA LEU A 102 12.98 -23.08 2.06
C LEU A 102 13.68 -22.41 3.24
N LEU A 103 14.10 -21.15 3.07
CA LEU A 103 14.90 -20.45 4.07
C LEU A 103 14.11 -19.49 4.95
N SER A 104 12.82 -19.21 4.67
CA SER A 104 12.03 -18.20 5.40
C SER A 104 12.00 -18.42 6.92
N ASN A 105 12.10 -19.67 7.35
CA ASN A 105 12.04 -20.05 8.77
C ASN A 105 13.42 -20.39 9.36
N LEU A 106 14.49 -20.32 8.55
CA LEU A 106 15.85 -20.72 8.95
C LEU A 106 16.77 -19.51 9.13
N ILE A 107 16.32 -18.32 8.77
CA ILE A 107 17.13 -17.11 8.82
C ILE A 107 16.44 -16.00 9.62
N PRO A 108 17.19 -15.05 10.21
CA PRO A 108 16.62 -14.01 11.07
C PRO A 108 16.00 -12.81 10.33
N ALA A 109 16.11 -12.74 9.00
CA ALA A 109 15.54 -11.67 8.19
C ALA A 109 14.37 -12.16 7.33
N GLU A 110 13.42 -11.27 7.05
CA GLU A 110 12.36 -11.52 6.09
C GLU A 110 12.93 -11.52 4.67
N MET A 111 12.37 -12.37 3.81
CA MET A 111 12.71 -12.40 2.39
C MET A 111 11.50 -12.23 1.50
N LYS A 112 11.71 -11.56 0.36
CA LYS A 112 10.74 -11.46 -0.74
C LYS A 112 11.44 -11.76 -2.05
N SER A 113 10.81 -12.61 -2.85
CA SER A 113 11.31 -13.00 -4.17
C SER A 113 10.75 -12.07 -5.25
N ALA A 114 11.60 -11.69 -6.20
CA ALA A 114 11.23 -10.96 -7.41
C ALA A 114 12.11 -11.45 -8.58
N SER A 115 11.61 -12.39 -9.39
CA SER A 115 12.34 -12.97 -10.53
C SER A 115 13.71 -13.53 -10.11
N ASN A 116 14.82 -12.92 -10.53
CA ASN A 116 16.19 -13.33 -10.19
C ASN A 116 16.76 -12.59 -8.97
N PHE A 117 15.92 -11.86 -8.23
CA PHE A 117 16.32 -11.09 -7.06
C PHE A 117 15.61 -11.59 -5.80
N ILE A 118 16.32 -11.51 -4.68
CA ILE A 118 15.79 -11.73 -3.33
C ILE A 118 16.02 -10.45 -2.54
N SER A 119 14.93 -9.82 -2.13
CA SER A 119 14.98 -8.72 -1.17
C SER A 119 15.00 -9.30 0.24
N ILE A 120 16.00 -8.94 1.03
CA ILE A 120 16.19 -9.38 2.41
C ILE A 120 16.03 -8.16 3.29
N SER A 121 15.24 -8.26 4.35
CA SER A 121 15.10 -7.16 5.31
C SER A 121 14.86 -7.61 6.74
N SER A 122 15.49 -6.93 7.69
CA SER A 122 15.25 -7.13 9.11
C SER A 122 14.79 -5.82 9.75
N THR A 123 13.80 -5.90 10.63
CA THR A 123 13.18 -4.76 11.30
C THR A 123 13.33 -4.90 12.81
N GLY A 124 13.70 -3.84 13.52
CA GLY A 124 14.03 -3.89 14.94
C GLY A 124 14.50 -2.55 15.49
N GLU A 125 14.65 -2.47 16.81
CA GLU A 125 15.10 -1.26 17.52
C GLU A 125 16.60 -1.01 17.36
N ASP A 126 17.38 -2.08 17.44
CA ASP A 126 18.84 -2.02 17.36
C ASP A 126 19.29 -2.12 15.89
N LYS A 127 19.79 -0.99 15.38
CA LYS A 127 20.34 -0.84 14.02
C LYS A 127 21.47 -1.82 13.71
N VAL A 128 22.32 -2.13 14.69
CA VAL A 128 23.46 -3.05 14.53
C VAL A 128 22.94 -4.49 14.45
N LYS A 129 21.99 -4.85 15.32
CA LYS A 129 21.38 -6.18 15.32
C LYS A 129 20.65 -6.48 14.01
N ILE A 130 19.83 -5.54 13.51
CA ILE A 130 19.11 -5.74 12.25
C ILE A 130 20.04 -5.81 11.05
N GLN A 131 21.14 -5.06 11.05
CA GLN A 131 22.17 -5.17 10.01
C GLN A 131 22.81 -6.56 10.04
N LYS A 132 23.23 -7.01 11.22
CA LYS A 132 23.82 -8.34 11.41
C LYS A 132 22.86 -9.45 10.98
N ASN A 133 21.58 -9.34 11.28
CA ASN A 133 20.58 -10.30 10.81
C ASN A 133 20.55 -10.39 9.28
N VAL A 134 20.61 -9.26 8.57
CA VAL A 134 20.65 -9.24 7.11
C VAL A 134 21.96 -9.85 6.59
N GLU A 135 23.09 -9.55 7.21
CA GLU A 135 24.41 -10.13 6.87
C GLU A 135 24.42 -11.65 7.03
N GLU A 136 23.92 -12.17 8.16
CA GLU A 136 23.81 -13.60 8.42
C GLU A 136 22.87 -14.29 7.43
N SER A 137 21.73 -13.67 7.12
CA SER A 137 20.79 -14.16 6.11
C SER A 137 21.42 -14.25 4.72
N ILE A 138 22.17 -13.23 4.29
CA ILE A 138 22.89 -13.25 3.01
C ILE A 138 23.89 -14.40 2.99
N LYS A 139 24.70 -14.54 4.05
CA LYS A 139 25.70 -15.59 4.16
C LYS A 139 25.09 -16.99 4.02
N ILE A 140 23.97 -17.25 4.68
CA ILE A 140 23.27 -18.54 4.59
C ILE A 140 22.81 -18.83 3.15
N ILE A 141 22.29 -17.83 2.44
CA ILE A 141 21.87 -17.99 1.04
C ILE A 141 23.08 -18.25 0.14
N GLU A 142 24.17 -17.50 0.32
CA GLU A 142 25.41 -17.69 -0.43
C GLU A 142 25.99 -19.09 -0.22
N ASP A 143 26.05 -19.57 1.03
CA ASP A 143 26.54 -20.90 1.38
C ASP A 143 25.66 -21.99 0.72
N ARG A 144 24.33 -21.82 0.72
CA ARG A 144 23.39 -22.71 0.03
C ARG A 144 23.67 -22.77 -1.47
N TYR A 145 23.77 -21.63 -2.13
CA TYR A 145 24.01 -21.58 -3.58
C TYR A 145 25.37 -22.19 -3.93
N ARG A 146 26.40 -21.92 -3.12
CA ARG A 146 27.72 -22.53 -3.25
C ARG A 146 27.66 -24.05 -3.13
N GLU A 147 26.87 -24.58 -2.19
CA GLU A 147 26.66 -26.01 -2.02
C GLU A 147 25.92 -26.64 -3.22
N ILE A 148 24.80 -26.06 -3.65
CA ILE A 148 24.03 -26.55 -4.80
C ILE A 148 24.90 -26.54 -6.04
N PHE A 149 25.59 -25.44 -6.31
CA PHE A 149 26.47 -25.33 -7.47
C PHE A 149 27.63 -26.32 -7.44
N SER A 150 28.20 -26.60 -6.27
CA SER A 150 29.27 -27.61 -6.13
C SER A 150 28.81 -29.01 -6.53
N ARG A 151 27.52 -29.33 -6.33
CA ARG A 151 26.90 -30.59 -6.78
C ARG A 151 26.61 -30.60 -8.29
N LEU A 152 26.34 -29.44 -8.89
CA LEU A 152 26.04 -29.29 -10.31
C LEU A 152 27.29 -29.19 -11.19
N LYS A 153 28.39 -28.62 -10.67
CA LYS A 153 29.66 -28.48 -11.38
C LYS A 153 30.16 -29.78 -12.05
N PRO A 154 30.21 -30.95 -11.37
CA PRO A 154 30.64 -32.20 -12.02
C PRO A 154 29.69 -32.71 -13.11
N LEU A 155 28.44 -32.25 -13.12
CA LEU A 155 27.45 -32.58 -14.17
C LEU A 155 27.63 -31.73 -15.43
N GLY A 156 28.65 -30.87 -15.47
CA GLY A 156 28.94 -30.01 -16.61
C GLY A 156 28.31 -28.62 -16.53
N TYR A 157 27.74 -28.20 -15.39
CA TYR A 157 27.28 -26.82 -15.23
C TYR A 157 28.43 -25.86 -14.92
N VAL A 158 28.37 -24.66 -15.50
CA VAL A 158 29.29 -23.56 -15.27
C VAL A 158 28.55 -22.35 -14.70
N GLU A 159 29.23 -21.59 -13.84
CA GLU A 159 28.73 -20.32 -13.34
C GLU A 159 28.87 -19.26 -14.44
N ILE A 160 27.81 -18.47 -14.62
CA ILE A 160 27.76 -17.37 -15.58
C ILE A 160 27.65 -16.05 -14.84
N LEU A 161 26.86 -16.04 -13.76
CA LEU A 161 26.72 -14.88 -12.91
C LEU A 161 26.76 -15.32 -11.44
N PRO A 162 27.69 -14.81 -10.63
CA PRO A 162 27.75 -15.15 -9.21
C PRO A 162 26.62 -14.47 -8.44
N THR A 163 26.34 -15.00 -7.25
CA THR A 163 25.51 -14.30 -6.27
C THR A 163 26.14 -12.95 -5.92
N THR A 164 25.38 -11.87 -6.01
CA THR A 164 25.89 -10.51 -5.74
C THR A 164 24.88 -9.69 -4.94
N VAL A 165 25.36 -8.96 -3.93
CA VAL A 165 24.56 -7.96 -3.21
C VAL A 165 24.55 -6.65 -3.99
N ILE A 166 23.36 -6.21 -4.42
CA ILE A 166 23.19 -4.99 -5.22
C ILE A 166 23.12 -3.78 -4.30
N GLY A 167 24.09 -2.87 -4.44
CA GLY A 167 24.09 -1.59 -3.73
C GLY A 167 24.34 -1.71 -2.21
N GLY A 168 24.82 -2.86 -1.74
CA GLY A 168 25.15 -3.13 -0.34
C GLY A 168 23.95 -3.24 0.59
N ILE A 169 24.24 -3.32 1.89
CA ILE A 169 23.22 -3.32 2.95
C ILE A 169 22.88 -1.88 3.29
N LYS A 170 21.61 -1.51 3.16
CA LYS A 170 21.09 -0.18 3.47
C LYS A 170 20.34 -0.24 4.79
N VAL A 171 20.85 0.48 5.79
CA VAL A 171 20.14 0.72 7.06
C VAL A 171 19.42 2.05 6.95
N LEU A 172 18.10 2.04 7.07
CA LEU A 172 17.31 3.27 7.03
C LEU A 172 17.61 4.12 8.27
N ALA A 173 18.06 5.35 8.03
CA ALA A 173 18.38 6.28 9.11
C ALA A 173 17.13 6.67 9.91
N GLN A 174 16.01 6.79 9.20
CA GLN A 174 14.70 7.16 9.72
C GLN A 174 13.84 5.90 10.02
N PRO A 175 13.02 5.95 11.08
CA PRO A 175 12.24 4.80 11.51
C PRO A 175 11.09 4.48 10.55
N VAL A 176 10.77 3.19 10.42
CA VAL A 176 9.70 2.71 9.54
C VAL A 176 8.34 2.61 10.26
N LYS A 177 8.34 2.61 11.60
CA LYS A 177 7.16 2.56 12.46
C LYS A 177 7.35 3.44 13.71
N PRO A 178 6.27 3.99 14.29
CA PRO A 178 4.89 4.02 13.77
C PRO A 178 4.66 5.20 12.81
N LYS A 179 3.77 5.04 11.81
CA LYS A 179 3.44 6.07 10.81
C LYS A 179 2.48 7.13 11.38
N LYS A 180 2.93 7.91 12.36
CA LYS A 180 2.09 8.90 13.09
C LYS A 180 1.40 9.90 12.16
N THR A 181 2.11 10.36 11.13
CA THR A 181 1.56 11.28 10.12
C THR A 181 0.41 10.65 9.32
N LEU A 182 0.51 9.35 9.00
CA LEU A 182 -0.54 8.65 8.27
C LEU A 182 -1.81 8.52 9.12
N ILE A 183 -1.66 8.18 10.40
CA ILE A 183 -2.80 8.10 11.34
C ILE A 183 -3.51 9.46 11.42
N LEU A 184 -2.75 10.54 11.55
CA LEU A 184 -3.31 11.90 11.64
C LEU A 184 -4.01 12.32 10.34
N ALA A 185 -3.41 12.00 9.18
CA ALA A 185 -4.01 12.28 7.88
C ALA A 185 -5.34 11.53 7.69
N VAL A 186 -5.36 10.23 7.99
CA VAL A 186 -6.58 9.40 7.88
C VAL A 186 -7.67 9.92 8.83
N ALA A 187 -7.33 10.23 10.08
CA ALA A 187 -8.30 10.77 11.02
C ALA A 187 -8.84 12.15 10.62
N GLY A 188 -7.98 13.02 10.09
CA GLY A 188 -8.41 14.32 9.56
C GLY A 188 -9.39 14.18 8.39
N VAL A 189 -9.08 13.31 7.42
CA VAL A 189 -9.97 13.03 6.28
C VAL A 189 -11.30 12.44 6.75
N LEU A 190 -11.28 11.46 7.66
CA LEU A 190 -12.50 10.87 8.21
C LEU A 190 -13.33 11.89 9.01
N GLY A 191 -12.69 12.74 9.81
CA GLY A 191 -13.36 13.79 10.58
C GLY A 191 -14.04 14.83 9.68
N LEU A 192 -13.43 15.19 8.54
CA LEU A 192 -14.04 16.07 7.55
C LEU A 192 -15.22 15.41 6.84
N ILE A 193 -15.08 14.17 6.39
CA ILE A 193 -16.16 13.43 5.70
C ILE A 193 -17.37 13.30 6.61
N LEU A 194 -17.16 12.90 7.87
CA LEU A 194 -18.24 12.85 8.87
C LEU A 194 -18.84 14.23 9.14
N GLY A 195 -18.00 15.27 9.20
CA GLY A 195 -18.46 16.65 9.41
C GLY A 195 -19.38 17.14 8.30
N VAL A 196 -19.03 16.87 7.04
CA VAL A 196 -19.85 17.19 5.86
C VAL A 196 -21.17 16.42 5.90
N MET A 197 -21.14 15.11 6.20
CA MET A 197 -22.36 14.30 6.30
C MET A 197 -23.31 14.83 7.37
N ILE A 198 -22.80 15.16 8.55
CA ILE A 198 -23.61 15.70 9.66
C ILE A 198 -24.17 17.08 9.29
N ALA A 199 -23.37 17.94 8.65
CA ALA A 199 -23.81 19.26 8.19
C ALA A 199 -24.99 19.17 7.20
N LEU A 200 -24.89 18.28 6.21
CA LEU A 200 -25.96 18.07 5.22
C LEU A 200 -27.25 17.54 5.87
N VAL A 201 -27.14 16.56 6.76
CA VAL A 201 -28.30 16.01 7.48
C VAL A 201 -28.97 17.09 8.35
N ARG A 202 -28.17 17.90 9.05
CA ARG A 202 -28.68 18.97 9.90
C ARG A 202 -29.39 20.05 9.08
N LYS A 203 -28.82 20.44 7.94
CA LYS A 203 -29.46 21.38 7.00
C LYS A 203 -30.77 20.83 6.47
N ALA A 204 -30.77 19.58 5.98
CA ALA A 204 -31.97 18.94 5.45
C ALA A 204 -33.09 18.85 6.49
N TYR A 205 -32.75 18.63 7.75
CA TYR A 205 -33.74 18.63 8.84
C TYR A 205 -34.28 20.03 9.13
N ARG A 206 -33.44 21.07 9.16
CA ARG A 206 -33.86 22.46 9.39
C ARG A 206 -34.80 22.96 8.29
N ASN A 207 -34.45 22.74 7.03
CA ASN A 207 -35.30 23.13 5.89
C ASN A 207 -36.69 22.48 5.93
N ARG A 208 -36.80 21.23 6.41
CA ARG A 208 -38.10 20.55 6.56
C ARG A 208 -38.99 21.19 7.63
N GLN A 209 -38.41 21.72 8.71
CA GLN A 209 -39.21 22.36 9.77
C GLN A 209 -39.78 23.71 9.31
N GLU A 210 -38.99 24.51 8.60
CA GLU A 210 -39.41 25.81 8.06
C GLU A 210 -40.58 25.69 7.07
N GLN A 211 -40.62 24.60 6.28
CA GLN A 211 -41.73 24.30 5.35
C GLN A 211 -43.04 23.93 6.07
N MET A 212 -42.97 23.29 7.24
CA MET A 212 -44.17 22.93 8.00
C MET A 212 -44.79 24.15 8.68
N GLU A 213 -43.97 25.06 9.23
CA GLU A 213 -44.46 26.28 9.88
C GLU A 213 -45.14 27.25 8.90
N THR A 214 -44.63 27.37 7.67
CA THR A 214 -45.23 28.22 6.63
C THR A 214 -46.52 27.64 6.04
N SER A 215 -46.75 26.34 6.15
CA SER A 215 -48.00 25.70 5.67
C SER A 215 -49.18 25.77 6.66
N VAL A 216 -48.92 26.18 7.91
CA VAL A 216 -49.92 26.23 8.99
C VAL A 216 -50.34 27.67 9.34
N SER A 217 -49.61 28.67 8.86
CA SER A 217 -49.96 30.11 8.95
C SER A 217 -50.76 30.58 7.75
#